data_AF-A0A940CD48-F1
#
_entry.id   AF-A0A940CD48-F1
#
_cell.length_a   1.000
_cell.length_b   1.000
_cell.length_c   1.000
_cell.angle_alpha   90.00
_cell.angle_beta   90.00
_cell.angle_gamma   90.00
#
_symmetry.space_group_name_H-M   'P 1'
#
loop_
_entity.id
_entity.type
_entity.pdbx_description
1 polymer ?
#
loop_
_entity_poly.entity_id
_entity_poly.type
_entity_poly.pdbx_seq_one_letter_code
_entity_poly.pdbx_strand_id
1 'polypeptide(L)'
;IELDPSVLFITGWNEWIAARFLNIPSWARCSADPVPAGGGFCDVFCTEFSRDIEPTRQGGLDDNFYNQLVINIRRFKGTGALPAGNKTAEPVEGVDLTAAELWDGIVPEYRDDTGDTAVRDFDGIGNNHYTNTTGRNDLRIMKVFHTAENIYFYAETAADISSDRTGGWMTLFIKTAAGGKTWEGYNYAVNRTAPGETAALERSKGGWNWEPVDDQLRYAVSGNKLVLVIPRSSLGIGRDDALKIEFKWADNVCLDADDGYGAGDILKFYENGDVAPGGRFNYLYYSEEAAEAAEKHSGGNGLYTALLIGSGVITAGAVGAAIAVAAAGKKKKES
;
A
#
# COMPACT_ATOMS: atom_id res chain seq x y z
N ILE A 1 19.55 -3.18 -12.62
CA ILE A 1 19.83 -3.60 -14.02
C ILE A 1 21.19 -3.02 -14.36
N GLU A 2 22.20 -3.86 -14.55
CA GLU A 2 23.60 -3.44 -14.80
C GLU A 2 23.75 -2.67 -16.13
N LEU A 3 22.84 -2.92 -17.08
CA LEU A 3 22.82 -2.32 -18.42
C LEU A 3 22.47 -0.84 -18.48
N ASP A 4 21.97 -0.23 -17.39
CA ASP A 4 21.53 1.19 -17.32
C ASP A 4 20.81 1.69 -18.60
N PRO A 5 19.70 1.04 -19.00
CA PRO A 5 19.05 1.35 -20.26
C PRO A 5 18.38 2.73 -20.22
N SER A 6 18.51 3.49 -21.31
CA SER A 6 17.81 4.77 -21.47
C SER A 6 16.29 4.64 -21.64
N VAL A 7 15.82 3.45 -22.04
CA VAL A 7 14.40 3.12 -22.22
C VAL A 7 14.14 1.70 -21.71
N LEU A 8 13.11 1.54 -20.88
CA LEU A 8 12.54 0.25 -20.52
C LEU A 8 11.17 0.12 -21.20
N PHE A 9 10.99 -0.92 -21.98
CA PHE A 9 9.72 -1.25 -22.63
C PHE A 9 9.10 -2.46 -21.96
N ILE A 10 7.90 -2.30 -21.43
CA ILE A 10 7.14 -3.35 -20.73
C ILE A 10 6.08 -3.85 -21.70
N THR A 11 6.12 -5.14 -22.02
CA THR A 11 5.43 -5.71 -23.17
C THR A 11 4.00 -6.16 -22.89
N GLY A 12 3.56 -6.28 -21.65
CA GLY A 12 2.21 -6.76 -21.33
C GLY A 12 1.75 -6.46 -19.90
N TRP A 13 0.45 -6.26 -19.75
CA TRP A 13 -0.32 -6.19 -18.51
C TRP A 13 -1.73 -6.74 -18.79
N ASN A 14 -2.12 -7.83 -18.11
CA ASN A 14 -3.43 -8.49 -18.20
C ASN A 14 -3.89 -8.64 -19.66
N GLU A 15 -3.21 -9.51 -20.41
CA GLU A 15 -3.55 -9.74 -21.81
C GLU A 15 -4.93 -10.40 -21.93
N TRP A 16 -5.91 -9.65 -22.45
CA TRP A 16 -7.32 -10.07 -22.56
C TRP A 16 -7.54 -11.37 -23.36
N ILE A 17 -6.60 -11.75 -24.24
CA ILE A 17 -6.74 -12.94 -25.09
C ILE A 17 -5.43 -13.73 -25.13
N ALA A 18 -5.47 -14.96 -24.62
CA ALA A 18 -4.48 -15.99 -24.95
C ALA A 18 -4.87 -16.66 -26.28
N ALA A 19 -4.28 -16.22 -27.39
CA ALA A 19 -4.67 -16.70 -28.71
C ALA A 19 -4.28 -18.17 -28.94
N ARG A 20 -5.30 -19.03 -29.07
CA ARG A 20 -5.17 -20.44 -29.47
C ARG A 20 -5.36 -20.59 -30.97
N PHE A 21 -4.31 -20.96 -31.68
CA PHE A 21 -4.32 -21.17 -33.13
C PHE A 21 -4.38 -22.66 -33.46
N LEU A 22 -5.48 -23.10 -34.07
CA LEU A 22 -5.55 -24.44 -34.69
C LEU A 22 -4.79 -24.48 -36.02
N ASN A 23 -4.70 -23.34 -36.70
CA ASN A 23 -3.87 -23.12 -37.88
C ASN A 23 -3.03 -21.86 -37.63
N ILE A 24 -1.74 -22.02 -37.34
CA ILE A 24 -0.84 -20.89 -37.03
C ILE A 24 -0.52 -20.15 -38.33
N PRO A 25 -0.82 -18.83 -38.44
CA PRO A 25 -0.47 -18.06 -39.62
C PRO A 25 1.05 -17.96 -39.79
N SER A 26 1.52 -17.80 -41.03
CA SER A 26 2.97 -17.83 -41.34
C SER A 26 3.79 -16.79 -40.58
N TRP A 27 3.22 -15.62 -40.28
CA TRP A 27 3.88 -14.56 -39.51
C TRP A 27 4.04 -14.87 -38.01
N ALA A 28 3.30 -15.85 -37.48
CA ALA A 28 3.35 -16.27 -36.07
C ALA A 28 4.03 -17.63 -35.88
N ARG A 29 4.54 -18.25 -36.96
CA ARG A 29 5.07 -19.60 -36.93
C ARG A 29 6.54 -19.63 -36.48
N CYS A 30 6.77 -20.03 -35.23
CA CYS A 30 8.11 -20.12 -34.63
C CYS A 30 8.77 -21.52 -34.74
N SER A 31 8.06 -22.54 -35.26
CA SER A 31 8.61 -23.88 -35.53
C SER A 31 8.12 -24.43 -36.88
N ALA A 32 8.97 -25.22 -37.55
CA ALA A 32 8.62 -25.99 -38.75
C ALA A 32 7.76 -27.22 -38.44
N ASP A 33 7.64 -27.59 -37.16
CA ASP A 33 6.82 -28.71 -36.73
C ASP A 33 5.34 -28.49 -37.04
N PRO A 34 4.54 -29.57 -37.16
CA PRO A 34 3.09 -29.47 -37.23
C PRO A 34 2.51 -28.83 -35.97
N VAL A 35 1.38 -28.13 -36.12
CA VAL A 35 0.63 -27.61 -34.96
C VAL A 35 0.18 -28.80 -34.09
N PRO A 36 0.42 -28.79 -32.77
CA PRO A 36 -0.05 -29.85 -31.88
C PRO A 36 -1.58 -30.00 -31.96
N ALA A 37 -2.11 -31.18 -31.65
CA ALA A 37 -3.56 -31.42 -31.63
C ALA A 37 -4.31 -30.46 -30.69
N GLY A 38 -3.65 -29.98 -29.64
CA GLY A 38 -4.16 -28.96 -28.73
C GLY A 38 -4.19 -27.53 -29.30
N GLY A 39 -3.65 -27.28 -30.50
CA GLY A 39 -3.40 -25.94 -31.04
C GLY A 39 -2.07 -25.35 -30.56
N GLY A 40 -1.62 -24.29 -31.23
CA GLY A 40 -0.48 -23.48 -30.81
C GLY A 40 -0.93 -22.26 -30.02
N PHE A 41 -0.15 -21.89 -29.01
CA PHE A 41 -0.34 -20.69 -28.21
C PHE A 41 0.89 -19.81 -28.39
N CYS A 42 0.68 -18.57 -28.82
CA CYS A 42 1.78 -17.65 -29.14
C CYS A 42 2.34 -16.95 -27.90
N ASP A 43 1.51 -16.72 -26.89
CA ASP A 43 1.84 -15.99 -25.67
C ASP A 43 1.07 -16.58 -24.48
N VAL A 44 1.55 -16.34 -23.26
CA VAL A 44 0.85 -16.57 -21.97
C VAL A 44 0.26 -17.98 -21.75
N PHE A 45 0.90 -19.02 -22.31
CA PHE A 45 0.38 -20.39 -22.23
C PHE A 45 0.46 -21.00 -20.83
N CYS A 46 1.54 -20.74 -20.10
CA CYS A 46 1.74 -21.17 -18.72
C CYS A 46 2.67 -20.19 -18.00
N THR A 47 2.86 -20.39 -16.69
CA THR A 47 3.76 -19.58 -15.85
C THR A 47 5.17 -19.41 -16.45
N GLU A 48 5.78 -20.49 -16.98
CA GLU A 48 7.13 -20.46 -17.55
C GLU A 48 7.20 -19.65 -18.86
N PHE A 49 6.13 -19.68 -19.65
CA PHE A 49 6.04 -19.00 -20.95
C PHE A 49 5.06 -17.81 -20.90
N SER A 50 4.93 -17.17 -19.72
CA SER A 50 4.18 -15.94 -19.56
C SER A 50 5.06 -14.72 -19.80
N ARG A 51 4.50 -13.75 -20.52
CA ARG A 51 5.07 -12.40 -20.71
C ARG A 51 4.36 -11.34 -19.87
N ASP A 52 3.34 -11.74 -19.11
CA ASP A 52 2.49 -10.85 -18.34
C ASP A 52 3.10 -10.57 -16.96
N ILE A 53 2.90 -9.36 -16.46
CA ILE A 53 3.36 -8.93 -15.13
C ILE A 53 2.22 -8.78 -14.13
N GLU A 54 0.99 -9.08 -14.55
CA GLU A 54 -0.17 -9.05 -13.67
C GLU A 54 0.02 -9.98 -12.46
N PRO A 55 -0.50 -9.59 -11.27
CA PRO A 55 -0.50 -10.48 -10.12
C PRO A 55 -1.23 -11.79 -10.43
N THR A 56 -0.65 -12.93 -10.04
CA THR A 56 -1.26 -14.25 -10.27
C THR A 56 -1.11 -15.19 -9.09
N ARG A 57 -2.13 -16.02 -8.88
CA ARG A 57 -2.12 -17.12 -7.90
C ARG A 57 -1.24 -18.30 -8.34
N GLN A 58 -0.83 -18.35 -9.61
CA GLN A 58 -0.22 -19.55 -10.19
C GLN A 58 1.31 -19.46 -10.24
N GLY A 59 1.95 -20.61 -10.04
CA GLY A 59 3.38 -20.78 -10.31
C GLY A 59 4.33 -20.00 -9.40
N GLY A 60 3.84 -19.48 -8.26
CA GLY A 60 4.64 -18.75 -7.29
C GLY A 60 5.18 -17.41 -7.79
N LEU A 61 4.56 -16.83 -8.83
CA LEU A 61 4.94 -15.50 -9.33
C LEU A 61 4.36 -14.39 -8.45
N ASP A 62 3.17 -14.62 -7.89
CA ASP A 62 2.46 -13.70 -7.01
C ASP A 62 2.36 -12.32 -7.65
N ASP A 63 2.69 -11.26 -6.91
CA ASP A 63 2.74 -9.87 -7.40
C ASP A 63 4.17 -9.35 -7.61
N ASN A 64 5.15 -10.26 -7.70
CA ASN A 64 6.57 -9.91 -7.67
C ASN A 64 7.00 -9.06 -8.87
N PHE A 65 6.52 -9.35 -10.08
CA PHE A 65 6.89 -8.60 -11.28
C PHE A 65 6.23 -7.23 -11.33
N TYR A 66 4.96 -7.13 -10.91
CA TYR A 66 4.30 -5.85 -10.71
C TYR A 66 5.06 -4.97 -9.71
N ASN A 67 5.43 -5.51 -8.55
CA ASN A 67 6.18 -4.76 -7.54
C ASN A 67 7.58 -4.35 -8.03
N GLN A 68 8.28 -5.21 -8.77
CA GLN A 68 9.55 -4.85 -9.40
C GLN A 68 9.39 -3.68 -10.39
N LEU A 69 8.32 -3.68 -11.18
CA LEU A 69 8.01 -2.57 -12.06
C LEU A 69 7.82 -1.27 -11.26
N VAL A 70 6.96 -1.30 -10.25
CA VAL A 70 6.64 -0.11 -9.44
C VAL A 70 7.89 0.45 -8.75
N ILE A 71 8.72 -0.42 -8.17
CA ILE A 71 9.99 -0.03 -7.53
C ILE A 71 10.90 0.68 -8.53
N ASN A 72 11.05 0.14 -9.73
CA ASN A 72 11.94 0.73 -10.74
C ASN A 72 11.38 2.03 -11.31
N ILE A 73 10.05 2.14 -11.52
CA ILE A 73 9.41 3.40 -11.91
C ILE A 73 9.66 4.47 -10.84
N ARG A 74 9.47 4.14 -9.55
CA ARG A 74 9.72 5.08 -8.45
C ARG A 74 11.18 5.52 -8.35
N ARG A 75 12.13 4.62 -8.60
CA ARG A 75 13.56 4.97 -8.67
C ARG A 75 13.88 5.88 -9.86
N PHE A 76 13.27 5.63 -11.01
CA PHE A 76 13.51 6.38 -12.24
C PHE A 76 12.85 7.76 -12.23
N LYS A 77 11.56 7.84 -11.87
CA LYS A 77 10.78 9.09 -11.87
C LYS A 77 10.90 9.87 -10.56
N GLY A 78 11.31 9.22 -9.47
CA GLY A 78 11.18 9.73 -8.12
C GLY A 78 9.77 9.56 -7.56
N THR A 79 9.65 9.79 -6.25
CA THR A 79 8.37 10.02 -5.56
C THR A 79 8.40 11.46 -5.09
N GLY A 80 7.35 12.24 -5.34
CA GLY A 80 7.28 13.61 -4.85
C GLY A 80 7.48 13.68 -3.33
N ALA A 81 7.86 14.85 -2.82
CA ALA A 81 7.89 15.07 -1.39
C ALA A 81 6.50 14.90 -0.79
N LEU A 82 6.43 14.20 0.35
CA LEU A 82 5.23 14.15 1.16
C LEU A 82 5.25 15.33 2.15
N PRO A 83 4.09 15.83 2.61
CA PRO A 83 4.08 16.73 3.75
C PRO A 83 4.50 15.97 5.01
N ALA A 84 5.15 16.65 5.95
CA ALA A 84 5.36 16.11 7.28
C ALA A 84 4.02 16.07 8.04
N GLY A 85 3.89 15.09 8.90
CA GLY A 85 2.73 14.85 9.74
C GLY A 85 2.66 15.80 10.93
N ASN A 86 1.47 16.30 11.24
CA ASN A 86 1.29 17.25 12.33
C ASN A 86 1.54 16.61 13.71
N LYS A 87 2.20 17.38 14.57
CA LYS A 87 2.18 17.20 16.03
C LYS A 87 1.19 18.18 16.65
N THR A 88 0.27 17.69 17.45
CA THR A 88 -0.76 18.51 18.10
C THR A 88 -0.68 18.39 19.62
N ALA A 89 -1.44 19.25 20.31
CA ALA A 89 -1.77 18.99 21.71
C ALA A 89 -2.70 17.77 21.83
N GLU A 90 -2.71 17.15 22.99
CA GLU A 90 -3.70 16.14 23.36
C GLU A 90 -5.12 16.70 23.23
N PRO A 91 -6.04 16.02 22.51
CA PRO A 91 -7.45 16.39 22.51
C PRO A 91 -8.02 16.38 23.93
N VAL A 92 -8.90 17.34 24.22
CA VAL A 92 -9.56 17.44 25.55
C VAL A 92 -10.36 16.16 25.84
N GLU A 93 -10.31 15.70 27.08
CA GLU A 93 -11.08 14.53 27.51
C GLU A 93 -12.58 14.69 27.21
N GLY A 94 -13.19 13.64 26.66
CA GLY A 94 -14.61 13.64 26.29
C GLY A 94 -14.95 14.31 24.95
N VAL A 95 -13.95 14.84 24.21
CA VAL A 95 -14.19 15.34 22.85
C VAL A 95 -14.61 14.21 21.92
N ASP A 96 -15.53 14.51 20.99
CA ASP A 96 -15.84 13.60 19.88
C ASP A 96 -14.64 13.54 18.94
N LEU A 97 -13.94 12.40 18.96
CA LEU A 97 -12.79 12.17 18.11
C LEU A 97 -13.13 12.13 16.62
N THR A 98 -14.40 11.94 16.24
CA THR A 98 -14.85 11.91 14.83
C THR A 98 -15.30 13.27 14.30
N ALA A 99 -15.31 14.30 15.16
CA ALA A 99 -15.68 15.66 14.82
C ALA A 99 -14.74 16.22 13.74
N ALA A 100 -15.29 16.89 12.73
CA ALA A 100 -14.52 17.36 11.57
C ALA A 100 -13.44 18.37 11.99
N GLU A 101 -13.75 19.20 12.98
CA GLU A 101 -12.90 20.27 13.49
C GLU A 101 -11.58 19.74 14.06
N LEU A 102 -11.54 18.49 14.53
CA LEU A 102 -10.31 17.85 15.02
C LEU A 102 -9.37 17.44 13.86
N TRP A 103 -9.93 17.19 12.68
CA TRP A 103 -9.22 16.67 11.51
C TRP A 103 -9.02 17.72 10.40
N ASP A 104 -9.56 18.92 10.59
CA ASP A 104 -9.35 20.07 9.73
C ASP A 104 -7.88 20.51 9.79
N GLY A 105 -7.25 20.60 8.62
CA GLY A 105 -5.83 20.98 8.50
C GLY A 105 -4.83 19.89 8.85
N ILE A 106 -5.27 18.69 9.26
CA ILE A 106 -4.38 17.55 9.45
C ILE A 106 -3.85 17.06 8.10
N VAL A 107 -2.52 17.00 7.99
CA VAL A 107 -1.76 16.53 6.85
C VAL A 107 -0.76 15.45 7.27
N PRO A 108 -0.33 14.56 6.34
CA PRO A 108 -0.91 14.35 5.02
C PRO A 108 -2.33 13.79 5.09
N GLU A 109 -3.13 14.16 4.09
CA GLU A 109 -4.35 13.42 3.76
C GLU A 109 -3.98 12.34 2.77
N TYR A 110 -4.17 11.08 3.17
CA TYR A 110 -3.96 9.92 2.32
C TYR A 110 -5.29 9.55 1.68
N ARG A 111 -5.27 9.19 0.40
CA ARG A 111 -6.46 8.88 -0.38
C ARG A 111 -6.36 7.49 -0.99
N ASP A 112 -7.51 6.87 -1.15
CA ASP A 112 -7.68 5.63 -1.89
C ASP A 112 -8.77 5.79 -2.96
N ASP A 113 -8.74 4.89 -3.94
CA ASP A 113 -9.71 4.87 -5.02
C ASP A 113 -11.04 4.29 -4.50
N THR A 114 -12.16 4.96 -4.80
CA THR A 114 -13.48 4.47 -4.37
C THR A 114 -14.13 3.56 -5.40
N GLY A 115 -15.00 2.66 -4.95
CA GLY A 115 -15.78 1.75 -5.77
C GLY A 115 -15.15 0.36 -5.96
N ASP A 116 -14.05 0.08 -5.27
CA ASP A 116 -13.37 -1.22 -5.24
C ASP A 116 -14.07 -2.26 -4.35
N THR A 117 -15.09 -1.85 -3.60
CA THR A 117 -16.03 -2.76 -2.90
C THR A 117 -17.11 -3.36 -3.81
N ALA A 118 -17.11 -3.05 -5.11
CA ALA A 118 -18.12 -3.55 -6.03
C ALA A 118 -18.17 -5.09 -6.06
N VAL A 119 -19.39 -5.64 -6.12
CA VAL A 119 -19.59 -7.08 -6.35
C VAL A 119 -18.95 -7.46 -7.68
N ARG A 120 -18.06 -8.45 -7.64
CA ARG A 120 -17.47 -9.05 -8.84
C ARG A 120 -18.18 -10.37 -9.09
N ASP A 121 -18.90 -10.48 -10.20
CA ASP A 121 -19.66 -11.67 -10.56
C ASP A 121 -19.63 -11.86 -12.08
N PHE A 122 -18.73 -12.70 -12.57
CA PHE A 122 -18.41 -12.79 -13.99
C PHE A 122 -18.09 -14.21 -14.42
N ASP A 123 -18.55 -14.55 -15.62
CA ASP A 123 -18.17 -15.80 -16.30
C ASP A 123 -16.69 -15.75 -16.71
N GLY A 124 -15.98 -16.83 -16.41
CA GLY A 124 -14.63 -17.08 -16.88
C GLY A 124 -14.60 -17.85 -18.21
N ILE A 125 -13.42 -18.32 -18.57
CA ILE A 125 -13.26 -19.22 -19.73
C ILE A 125 -13.82 -20.61 -19.39
N GLY A 126 -14.60 -21.18 -20.31
CA GLY A 126 -15.16 -22.53 -20.18
C GLY A 126 -16.42 -22.55 -19.32
N ASN A 127 -16.43 -23.40 -18.29
CA ASN A 127 -17.53 -23.52 -17.32
C ASN A 127 -17.19 -22.85 -15.98
N ASN A 128 -16.17 -21.99 -15.95
CA ASN A 128 -15.76 -21.29 -14.73
C ASN A 128 -16.65 -20.06 -14.52
N HIS A 129 -16.99 -19.78 -13.28
CA HIS A 129 -17.73 -18.59 -12.86
C HIS A 129 -17.08 -18.07 -11.58
N TYR A 130 -16.77 -16.78 -11.55
CA TYR A 130 -16.08 -16.14 -10.44
C TYR A 130 -17.02 -15.15 -9.75
N THR A 131 -17.26 -15.38 -8.47
CA THR A 131 -18.09 -14.51 -7.63
C THR A 131 -17.29 -14.07 -6.40
N ASN A 132 -17.28 -12.77 -6.13
CA ASN A 132 -16.73 -12.18 -4.93
C ASN A 132 -17.65 -11.04 -4.46
N THR A 133 -18.22 -11.22 -3.27
CA THR A 133 -19.14 -10.28 -2.62
C THR A 133 -18.58 -9.78 -1.28
N THR A 134 -17.26 -9.81 -1.11
CA THR A 134 -16.62 -9.50 0.18
C THR A 134 -16.43 -7.99 0.40
N GLY A 135 -16.58 -7.15 -0.63
CA GLY A 135 -16.57 -5.69 -0.48
C GLY A 135 -17.61 -5.22 0.53
N ARG A 136 -17.20 -4.36 1.48
CA ARG A 136 -18.04 -3.94 2.60
C ARG A 136 -17.87 -2.45 2.94
N ASN A 137 -16.73 -2.05 3.49
CA ASN A 137 -16.44 -0.65 3.81
C ASN A 137 -15.43 -0.10 2.79
N ASP A 138 -15.90 0.77 1.90
CA ASP A 138 -15.13 1.40 0.82
C ASP A 138 -14.30 2.56 1.39
N LEU A 139 -13.01 2.35 1.60
CA LEU A 139 -12.05 3.26 2.22
C LEU A 139 -11.70 4.38 1.24
N ARG A 140 -11.61 5.62 1.74
CA ARG A 140 -11.36 6.77 0.86
C ARG A 140 -10.35 7.76 1.41
N ILE A 141 -10.47 8.15 2.68
CA ILE A 141 -9.62 9.17 3.28
C ILE A 141 -9.02 8.65 4.57
N MET A 142 -7.71 8.75 4.70
CA MET A 142 -7.00 8.43 5.93
C MET A 142 -6.20 9.64 6.36
N LYS A 143 -6.15 9.88 7.67
CA LYS A 143 -5.36 10.95 8.28
C LYS A 143 -4.67 10.42 9.52
N VAL A 144 -3.52 11.01 9.82
CA VAL A 144 -2.76 10.67 11.02
C VAL A 144 -2.23 11.95 11.63
N PHE A 145 -2.41 12.12 12.93
CA PHE A 145 -1.65 13.08 13.72
C PHE A 145 -1.13 12.40 14.98
N HIS A 146 -0.21 13.06 15.66
CA HIS A 146 0.33 12.55 16.91
C HIS A 146 0.48 13.66 17.95
N THR A 147 0.61 13.22 19.18
CA THR A 147 0.92 14.03 20.36
C THR A 147 2.21 13.50 20.99
N ALA A 148 2.57 13.97 22.18
CA ALA A 148 3.68 13.39 22.93
C ALA A 148 3.37 11.99 23.46
N GLU A 149 2.08 11.62 23.63
CA GLU A 149 1.66 10.37 24.23
C GLU A 149 1.05 9.38 23.24
N ASN A 150 0.28 9.87 22.26
CA ASN A 150 -0.59 9.07 21.42
C ASN A 150 -0.40 9.35 19.93
N ILE A 151 -0.82 8.39 19.10
CA ILE A 151 -0.98 8.53 17.66
C ILE A 151 -2.44 8.26 17.34
N TYR A 152 -3.03 9.13 16.53
CA TYR A 152 -4.44 9.09 16.16
C TYR A 152 -4.51 8.69 14.69
N PHE A 153 -5.15 7.56 14.41
CA PHE A 153 -5.37 7.08 13.06
C PHE A 153 -6.84 7.24 12.71
N TYR A 154 -7.10 7.98 11.64
CA TYR A 154 -8.42 8.23 11.08
C TYR A 154 -8.60 7.48 9.78
N ALA A 155 -9.77 6.86 9.61
CA ALA A 155 -10.25 6.31 8.36
C ALA A 155 -11.68 6.81 8.10
N GLU A 156 -11.92 7.22 6.86
CA GLU A 156 -13.23 7.60 6.33
C GLU A 156 -13.58 6.69 5.15
N THR A 157 -14.82 6.22 5.15
CA THR A 157 -15.38 5.38 4.11
C THR A 157 -16.36 6.15 3.21
N ALA A 158 -16.65 5.65 2.00
CA ALA A 158 -17.56 6.30 1.06
C ALA A 158 -19.03 6.33 1.55
N ALA A 159 -19.41 5.36 2.39
CA ALA A 159 -20.70 5.25 3.06
C ALA A 159 -20.53 4.96 4.56
N ASP A 160 -21.61 4.95 5.33
CA ASP A 160 -21.57 4.62 6.76
C ASP A 160 -20.90 3.26 7.01
N ILE A 161 -20.04 3.20 8.04
CA ILE A 161 -19.29 2.00 8.38
C ILE A 161 -20.26 0.90 8.84
N SER A 162 -20.08 -0.30 8.31
CA SER A 162 -20.91 -1.46 8.62
C SER A 162 -20.88 -1.83 10.10
N SER A 163 -22.04 -2.26 10.63
CA SER A 163 -22.14 -2.83 11.98
C SER A 163 -21.63 -4.27 12.05
N ASP A 164 -21.59 -4.99 10.92
CA ASP A 164 -20.97 -6.31 10.84
C ASP A 164 -19.44 -6.15 10.95
N ARG A 165 -18.88 -6.78 11.98
CA ARG A 165 -17.45 -6.73 12.33
C ARG A 165 -16.70 -8.04 12.03
N THR A 166 -17.30 -8.98 11.31
CA THR A 166 -16.67 -10.25 10.96
C THR A 166 -15.59 -10.08 9.88
N GLY A 167 -14.72 -11.08 9.70
CA GLY A 167 -13.78 -11.13 8.55
C GLY A 167 -12.62 -10.13 8.58
N GLY A 168 -12.32 -9.51 9.73
CA GLY A 168 -11.31 -8.46 9.87
C GLY A 168 -11.91 -7.09 9.58
N TRP A 169 -12.52 -6.48 10.60
CA TRP A 169 -13.25 -5.21 10.45
C TRP A 169 -12.35 -4.01 10.69
N MET A 170 -12.25 -3.13 9.69
CA MET A 170 -11.45 -1.89 9.76
C MET A 170 -10.10 -2.13 10.47
N THR A 171 -9.36 -3.12 9.97
CA THR A 171 -8.07 -3.56 10.51
C THR A 171 -6.98 -2.58 10.10
N LEU A 172 -6.22 -2.07 11.08
CA LEU A 172 -5.06 -1.21 10.85
C LEU A 172 -3.78 -2.02 11.03
N PHE A 173 -2.98 -2.16 9.98
CA PHE A 173 -1.64 -2.72 10.03
C PHE A 173 -0.60 -1.61 10.14
N ILE A 174 0.37 -1.79 11.04
CA ILE A 174 1.38 -0.79 11.38
C ILE A 174 2.77 -1.41 11.30
N LYS A 175 3.63 -0.78 10.53
CA LYS A 175 5.06 -1.04 10.44
C LYS A 175 5.82 0.15 10.98
N THR A 176 6.74 -0.13 11.88
CA THR A 176 7.58 0.85 12.57
C THR A 176 9.04 0.57 12.26
N ALA A 177 9.95 1.45 12.69
CA ALA A 177 11.38 1.17 12.63
C ALA A 177 11.82 0.10 13.65
N ALA A 178 10.94 -0.34 14.55
CA ALA A 178 11.25 -1.41 15.48
C ALA A 178 11.51 -2.70 14.69
N GLY A 179 12.67 -3.32 14.91
CA GLY A 179 12.99 -4.61 14.33
C GLY A 179 12.15 -5.74 14.92
N GLY A 180 12.60 -6.97 14.73
CA GLY A 180 11.93 -8.17 15.25
C GLY A 180 11.21 -8.96 14.17
N LYS A 181 10.37 -9.90 14.61
CA LYS A 181 9.61 -10.78 13.72
C LYS A 181 8.35 -10.06 13.25
N THR A 182 8.00 -10.21 11.98
CA THR A 182 6.87 -9.51 11.34
C THR A 182 6.07 -10.43 10.45
N TRP A 183 4.80 -10.08 10.23
CA TRP A 183 4.00 -10.62 9.13
C TRP A 183 4.10 -9.61 7.99
N GLU A 184 4.69 -10.01 6.86
CA GLU A 184 4.75 -9.17 5.65
C GLU A 184 5.33 -7.76 5.90
N GLY A 185 6.20 -7.63 6.90
CA GLY A 185 6.81 -6.37 7.32
C GLY A 185 6.04 -5.58 8.39
N TYR A 186 4.80 -5.94 8.73
CA TYR A 186 4.03 -5.29 9.78
C TYR A 186 4.40 -5.81 11.17
N ASN A 187 4.66 -4.86 12.07
CA ASN A 187 4.96 -5.16 13.48
C ASN A 187 3.68 -5.34 14.29
N TYR A 188 2.64 -4.56 13.98
CA TYR A 188 1.42 -4.49 14.77
C TYR A 188 0.17 -4.53 13.89
N ALA A 189 -0.93 -5.00 14.48
CA ALA A 189 -2.26 -4.93 13.91
C ALA A 189 -3.26 -4.47 14.98
N VAL A 190 -4.25 -3.67 14.58
CA VAL A 190 -5.41 -3.31 15.41
C VAL A 190 -6.68 -3.80 14.73
N ASN A 191 -7.66 -4.27 15.49
CA ASN A 191 -8.94 -4.80 15.01
C ASN A 191 -8.89 -6.09 14.15
N ARG A 192 -7.75 -6.78 14.11
CA ARG A 192 -7.69 -8.14 13.51
C ARG A 192 -8.68 -9.07 14.24
N THR A 193 -8.73 -8.96 15.56
CA THR A 193 -9.87 -9.45 16.35
C THR A 193 -10.92 -8.35 16.43
N ALA A 194 -12.18 -8.69 16.15
CA ALA A 194 -13.28 -7.73 16.12
C ALA A 194 -13.38 -6.93 17.44
N PRO A 195 -13.40 -5.59 17.39
CA PRO A 195 -13.45 -4.77 18.59
C PRO A 195 -14.82 -4.81 19.27
N GLY A 196 -14.81 -4.69 20.60
CA GLY A 196 -15.99 -4.57 21.47
C GLY A 196 -16.22 -3.11 21.86
N GLU A 197 -16.25 -2.83 23.17
CA GLU A 197 -16.21 -1.45 23.69
C GLU A 197 -14.85 -0.79 23.46
N THR A 198 -13.79 -1.59 23.42
CA THR A 198 -12.41 -1.20 23.12
C THR A 198 -11.87 -1.97 21.92
N ALA A 199 -10.78 -1.45 21.35
CA ALA A 199 -10.01 -2.11 20.30
C ALA A 199 -8.80 -2.85 20.90
N ALA A 200 -8.34 -3.88 20.18
CA ALA A 200 -7.18 -4.67 20.59
C ALA A 200 -6.01 -4.44 19.63
N LEU A 201 -4.85 -4.12 20.21
CA LEU A 201 -3.54 -4.10 19.56
C LEU A 201 -2.85 -5.45 19.75
N GLU A 202 -2.38 -6.01 18.65
CA GLU A 202 -1.57 -7.21 18.64
C GLU A 202 -0.20 -6.94 17.99
N ARG A 203 0.82 -7.65 18.43
CA ARG A 203 2.16 -7.65 17.86
C ARG A 203 2.40 -8.93 17.08
N SER A 204 3.05 -8.82 15.91
CA SER A 204 3.44 -9.98 15.13
C SER A 204 4.58 -10.75 15.79
N LYS A 205 4.48 -12.09 15.74
CA LYS A 205 5.53 -13.03 16.13
C LYS A 205 6.25 -13.64 14.92
N GLY A 206 6.00 -13.12 13.72
CA GLY A 206 6.49 -13.67 12.46
C GLY A 206 5.47 -14.59 11.78
N GLY A 207 5.28 -14.41 10.47
CA GLY A 207 4.17 -15.04 9.75
C GLY A 207 2.81 -14.59 10.31
N TRP A 208 1.72 -15.27 9.94
CA TRP A 208 0.38 -14.96 10.46
C TRP A 208 0.18 -15.48 11.89
N ASN A 209 0.92 -14.93 12.83
CA ASN A 209 0.93 -15.30 14.23
C ASN A 209 1.10 -14.03 15.07
N TRP A 210 0.14 -13.80 15.95
CA TRP A 210 -0.03 -12.54 16.65
C TRP A 210 -0.18 -12.79 18.16
N GLU A 211 0.30 -11.84 18.97
CA GLU A 211 0.11 -11.86 20.42
C GLU A 211 -0.48 -10.52 20.91
N PRO A 212 -1.36 -10.54 21.92
CA PRO A 212 -1.93 -9.32 22.48
C PRO A 212 -0.86 -8.38 23.07
N VAL A 213 -1.04 -7.08 22.88
CA VAL A 213 -0.23 -6.01 23.49
C VAL A 213 -1.08 -5.15 24.42
N ASP A 214 -2.25 -4.74 23.93
CA ASP A 214 -3.18 -3.85 24.64
C ASP A 214 -4.60 -4.17 24.15
N ASP A 215 -5.54 -4.45 25.05
CA ASP A 215 -6.94 -4.74 24.73
C ASP A 215 -7.89 -3.59 25.13
N GLN A 216 -7.34 -2.46 25.57
CA GLN A 216 -8.07 -1.29 26.06
C GLN A 216 -7.88 -0.06 25.16
N LEU A 217 -7.54 -0.25 23.87
CA LEU A 217 -7.38 0.88 22.97
C LEU A 217 -8.73 1.60 22.78
N ARG A 218 -8.69 2.92 22.94
CA ARG A 218 -9.84 3.78 22.67
C ARG A 218 -10.03 3.90 21.17
N TYR A 219 -11.28 3.81 20.74
CA TYR A 219 -11.66 4.14 19.38
C TYR A 219 -13.04 4.81 19.36
N ALA A 220 -13.34 5.51 18.28
CA ALA A 220 -14.63 6.14 18.05
C ALA A 220 -15.12 5.82 16.64
N VAL A 221 -16.43 5.63 16.48
CA VAL A 221 -17.09 5.41 15.19
C VAL A 221 -18.30 6.33 15.12
N SER A 222 -18.45 7.05 14.01
CA SER A 222 -19.61 7.90 13.75
C SER A 222 -19.85 8.00 12.25
N GLY A 223 -20.98 7.47 11.79
CA GLY A 223 -21.32 7.36 10.36
C GLY A 223 -20.22 6.65 9.59
N ASN A 224 -19.60 7.36 8.66
CA ASN A 224 -18.53 6.87 7.79
C ASN A 224 -17.11 7.05 8.35
N LYS A 225 -16.95 7.37 9.64
CA LYS A 225 -15.65 7.72 10.24
C LYS A 225 -15.27 6.80 11.38
N LEU A 226 -14.01 6.39 11.40
CA LEU A 226 -13.39 5.65 12.49
C LEU A 226 -12.08 6.30 12.94
N VAL A 227 -11.88 6.39 14.25
CA VAL A 227 -10.63 6.88 14.85
C VAL A 227 -10.11 5.87 15.86
N LEU A 228 -8.84 5.48 15.71
CA LEU A 228 -8.08 4.71 16.71
C LEU A 228 -7.11 5.62 17.46
N VAL A 229 -7.02 5.46 18.78
CA VAL A 229 -6.02 6.13 19.61
C VAL A 229 -5.03 5.10 20.12
N ILE A 230 -3.77 5.22 19.71
CA ILE A 230 -2.72 4.25 20.03
C ILE A 230 -1.64 4.94 20.86
N PRO A 231 -1.39 4.52 22.10
CA PRO A 231 -0.26 5.01 22.88
C PRO A 231 1.06 4.70 22.17
N ARG A 232 1.94 5.70 22.05
CA ARG A 232 3.26 5.55 21.40
C ARG A 232 4.08 4.44 22.07
N SER A 233 3.98 4.35 23.41
CA SER A 233 4.65 3.32 24.21
C SER A 233 4.23 1.90 23.83
N SER A 234 2.96 1.70 23.43
CA SER A 234 2.46 0.39 23.01
C SER A 234 3.08 -0.06 21.67
N LEU A 235 3.56 0.88 20.86
CA LEU A 235 4.34 0.64 19.64
C LEU A 235 5.86 0.63 19.88
N GLY A 236 6.30 0.70 21.15
CA GLY A 236 7.73 0.78 21.50
C GLY A 236 8.39 2.10 21.09
N ILE A 237 7.60 3.17 20.92
CA ILE A 237 8.08 4.49 20.51
C ILE A 237 8.08 5.44 21.71
N GLY A 238 9.22 6.08 21.97
CA GLY A 238 9.36 7.09 23.02
C GLY A 238 8.58 8.37 22.73
N ARG A 239 8.35 9.18 23.76
CA ARG A 239 7.58 10.44 23.65
C ARG A 239 8.25 11.48 22.75
N ASP A 240 9.57 11.52 22.79
CA ASP A 240 10.40 12.49 22.04
C ASP A 240 10.96 11.93 20.73
N ASP A 241 10.67 10.66 20.42
CA ASP A 241 11.18 10.02 19.22
C ASP A 241 10.50 10.59 17.97
N ALA A 242 11.29 10.82 16.92
CA ALA A 242 10.76 11.14 15.61
C ALA A 242 9.91 9.97 15.07
N LEU A 243 8.74 10.26 14.51
CA LEU A 243 7.88 9.21 13.96
C LEU A 243 8.22 8.94 12.50
N LYS A 244 8.35 7.65 12.17
CA LYS A 244 8.32 7.13 10.80
C LYS A 244 7.56 5.82 10.81
N ILE A 245 6.34 5.85 10.30
CA ILE A 245 5.37 4.76 10.38
C ILE A 245 4.86 4.48 8.98
N GLU A 246 4.97 3.22 8.55
CA GLU A 246 4.25 2.71 7.40
C GLU A 246 2.94 2.09 7.88
N PHE A 247 1.81 2.39 7.25
CA PHE A 247 0.52 1.83 7.67
C PHE A 247 -0.40 1.52 6.50
N LYS A 248 -1.35 0.63 6.76
CA LYS A 248 -2.39 0.17 5.83
C LYS A 248 -3.68 -0.08 6.59
N TRP A 249 -4.79 0.29 5.98
CA TRP A 249 -6.13 -0.13 6.39
C TRP A 249 -6.62 -1.27 5.52
N ALA A 250 -7.42 -2.15 6.12
CA ALA A 250 -8.03 -3.29 5.46
C ALA A 250 -9.41 -3.57 6.08
N ASP A 251 -10.41 -3.82 5.26
CA ASP A 251 -11.73 -4.26 5.73
C ASP A 251 -12.18 -5.52 4.98
N ASN A 252 -12.63 -6.51 5.74
CA ASN A 252 -13.22 -7.76 5.23
C ASN A 252 -12.36 -8.55 4.24
N VAL A 253 -11.03 -8.48 4.38
CA VAL A 253 -10.06 -9.21 3.54
C VAL A 253 -10.06 -10.73 3.81
N CYS A 254 -10.61 -11.16 4.96
CA CYS A 254 -10.71 -12.58 5.34
C CYS A 254 -9.34 -13.28 5.45
N LEU A 255 -8.33 -12.60 6.03
CA LEU A 255 -6.98 -13.14 6.20
C LEU A 255 -6.92 -14.38 7.12
N ASP A 256 -7.86 -14.54 8.05
CA ASP A 256 -7.96 -15.73 8.91
C ASP A 256 -8.67 -16.92 8.23
N ALA A 257 -9.22 -16.75 7.02
CA ALA A 257 -9.97 -17.80 6.35
C ALA A 257 -9.08 -18.95 5.85
N ASP A 258 -9.56 -20.18 6.06
CA ASP A 258 -8.98 -21.40 5.49
C ASP A 258 -9.65 -21.71 4.14
N ASP A 259 -9.18 -21.04 3.10
CA ASP A 259 -9.65 -21.13 1.71
C ASP A 259 -8.65 -21.85 0.79
N GLY A 260 -7.72 -22.62 1.37
CA GLY A 260 -6.70 -23.35 0.62
C GLY A 260 -5.43 -22.55 0.29
N TYR A 261 -5.39 -21.25 0.57
CA TYR A 261 -4.18 -20.41 0.43
C TYR A 261 -3.44 -20.18 1.76
N GLY A 262 -4.03 -20.62 2.86
CA GLY A 262 -3.48 -20.47 4.21
C GLY A 262 -3.81 -19.11 4.85
N ALA A 263 -3.71 -19.07 6.18
CA ALA A 263 -3.99 -17.87 6.94
C ALA A 263 -2.88 -16.82 6.75
N GLY A 264 -3.27 -15.55 6.62
CA GLY A 264 -2.40 -14.41 6.37
C GLY A 264 -1.77 -14.39 4.99
N ASP A 265 -2.42 -15.01 4.01
CA ASP A 265 -2.03 -14.85 2.61
C ASP A 265 -2.22 -13.39 2.16
N ILE A 266 -1.09 -12.73 1.88
CA ILE A 266 -1.04 -11.31 1.55
C ILE A 266 -1.72 -10.97 0.22
N LEU A 267 -1.84 -11.93 -0.70
CA LEU A 267 -2.47 -11.69 -1.99
C LEU A 267 -3.99 -11.46 -1.88
N LYS A 268 -4.60 -11.78 -0.73
CA LYS A 268 -5.99 -11.40 -0.44
C LYS A 268 -6.22 -9.89 -0.47
N PHE A 269 -5.17 -9.07 -0.32
CA PHE A 269 -5.22 -7.62 -0.53
C PHE A 269 -5.58 -7.18 -1.96
N TYR A 270 -5.56 -8.08 -2.94
CA TYR A 270 -6.05 -7.82 -4.30
C TYR A 270 -7.44 -8.42 -4.56
N GLU A 271 -7.87 -9.33 -3.69
CA GLU A 271 -8.98 -10.24 -3.99
C GLU A 271 -10.18 -10.01 -3.09
N ASN A 272 -10.03 -9.66 -1.82
CA ASN A 272 -11.15 -9.60 -0.89
C ASN A 272 -11.27 -8.25 -0.20
N GLY A 273 -12.51 -7.90 0.12
CA GLY A 273 -12.85 -6.72 0.90
C GLY A 273 -12.34 -5.47 0.22
N ASP A 274 -11.70 -4.62 1.03
CA ASP A 274 -11.04 -3.41 0.58
C ASP A 274 -9.76 -3.15 1.40
N VAL A 275 -8.74 -2.54 0.79
CA VAL A 275 -7.48 -2.16 1.43
C VAL A 275 -6.98 -0.80 0.95
N ALA A 276 -6.69 0.09 1.90
CA ALA A 276 -6.12 1.40 1.61
C ALA A 276 -4.67 1.49 2.13
N PRO A 277 -3.66 1.68 1.25
CA PRO A 277 -3.78 1.77 -0.21
C PRO A 277 -3.89 0.39 -0.88
N GLY A 278 -4.37 0.32 -2.12
CA GLY A 278 -4.51 -0.94 -2.87
C GLY A 278 -3.28 -1.87 -2.87
N GLY A 279 -3.52 -3.19 -2.78
CA GLY A 279 -2.48 -4.22 -2.86
C GLY A 279 -1.47 -4.18 -1.71
N ARG A 280 -0.19 -4.40 -2.00
CA ARG A 280 0.91 -4.39 -1.00
C ARG A 280 1.52 -3.01 -0.72
N PHE A 281 0.90 -1.93 -1.21
CA PHE A 281 1.37 -0.58 -0.90
C PHE A 281 1.10 -0.19 0.55
N ASN A 282 1.85 0.80 1.03
CA ASN A 282 1.67 1.40 2.34
C ASN A 282 1.63 2.92 2.22
N TYR A 283 0.86 3.55 3.10
CA TYR A 283 1.04 4.96 3.40
C TYR A 283 2.24 5.15 4.30
N LEU A 284 2.93 6.27 4.12
CA LEU A 284 4.08 6.63 4.94
C LEU A 284 3.77 7.91 5.71
N TYR A 285 3.64 7.77 7.02
CA TYR A 285 3.61 8.87 7.96
C TYR A 285 5.00 9.14 8.51
N TYR A 286 5.43 10.40 8.52
CA TYR A 286 6.58 10.83 9.30
C TYR A 286 6.29 12.16 9.96
N SER A 287 6.80 12.37 11.17
CA SER A 287 6.59 13.63 11.88
C SER A 287 7.49 14.76 11.35
N GLU A 288 7.15 16.00 11.68
CA GLU A 288 8.00 17.16 11.41
C GLU A 288 9.41 16.98 11.99
N GLU A 289 9.54 16.41 13.20
CA GLU A 289 10.85 16.14 13.79
C GLU A 289 11.67 15.13 12.98
N ALA A 290 11.01 14.15 12.35
CA ALA A 290 11.68 13.20 11.46
C ALA A 290 12.19 13.88 10.19
N ALA A 291 11.41 14.82 9.63
CA ALA A 291 11.81 15.59 8.46
C ALA A 291 13.03 16.47 8.76
N GLU A 292 13.01 17.20 9.87
CA GLU A 292 14.13 18.04 10.31
C GLU A 292 15.40 17.22 10.61
N ALA A 293 15.25 16.05 11.22
CA ALA A 293 16.38 15.16 11.51
C ALA A 293 17.05 14.66 10.23
N ALA A 294 16.26 14.35 9.19
CA ALA A 294 16.76 13.92 7.90
C ALA A 294 17.54 15.03 7.19
N GLU A 295 17.07 16.28 7.24
CA GLU A 295 17.77 17.43 6.68
C GLU A 295 19.14 17.64 7.35
N LYS A 296 19.20 17.62 8.69
CA LYS A 296 20.46 17.78 9.45
C LYS A 296 21.51 16.71 9.11
N HIS A 297 21.09 15.46 8.91
CA HIS A 297 22.01 14.36 8.55
C HIS A 297 22.52 14.44 7.10
N SER A 298 21.78 15.12 6.20
CA SER A 298 22.18 15.28 4.79
C SER A 298 23.23 16.39 4.56
N GLY A 299 23.54 17.18 5.59
CA GLY A 299 24.56 18.23 5.56
C GLY A 299 25.99 17.68 5.57
N GLY A 300 26.53 17.31 4.41
CA GLY A 300 27.99 17.11 4.29
C GLY A 300 28.55 16.55 2.98
N ASN A 301 27.81 15.80 2.17
CA ASN A 301 28.28 15.34 0.86
C ASN A 301 27.12 15.02 -0.08
N GLY A 302 27.25 15.50 -1.31
CA GLY A 302 26.14 15.67 -2.25
C GLY A 302 25.47 14.40 -2.80
N LEU A 303 24.33 14.68 -3.44
CA LEU A 303 23.62 13.90 -4.46
C LEU A 303 22.53 12.89 -4.06
N TYR A 304 21.98 12.95 -2.84
CA TYR A 304 20.67 12.35 -2.55
C TYR A 304 19.81 13.27 -1.69
N THR A 305 19.53 14.47 -2.20
CA THR A 305 18.49 15.33 -1.61
C THR A 305 17.15 14.91 -2.20
N ALA A 306 16.34 14.23 -1.39
CA ALA A 306 14.90 14.19 -1.60
C ALA A 306 14.43 15.65 -1.68
N LEU A 307 13.94 16.06 -2.86
CA LEU A 307 13.48 17.42 -3.11
C LEU A 307 12.19 17.66 -2.33
N LEU A 308 12.32 18.05 -1.06
CA LEU A 308 11.34 18.78 -0.28
C LEU A 308 11.53 20.26 -0.60
N ILE A 309 10.75 20.79 -1.54
CA ILE A 309 10.47 22.23 -1.57
C ILE A 309 8.96 22.35 -1.50
N GLY A 310 8.48 22.65 -0.30
CA GLY A 310 7.13 23.15 -0.10
C GLY A 310 6.98 24.52 -0.73
N SER A 311 5.90 24.71 -1.47
CA SER A 311 5.35 26.04 -1.69
C SER A 311 3.83 25.94 -1.53
N GLY A 312 3.39 26.05 -0.28
CA GLY A 312 2.04 26.51 -0.01
C GLY A 312 1.96 28.02 -0.20
N VAL A 313 0.87 28.45 -0.84
CA VAL A 313 0.23 29.78 -0.80
C VAL A 313 0.47 30.75 -1.98
N ILE A 314 -0.49 30.68 -2.92
CA ILE A 314 -1.30 31.75 -3.55
C ILE A 314 -0.68 32.70 -4.62
N THR A 315 -1.52 32.90 -5.64
CA THR A 315 -1.66 34.01 -6.62
C THR A 315 -0.99 33.90 -7.99
N ALA A 316 -1.82 34.20 -9.00
CA ALA A 316 -1.56 34.25 -10.43
C ALA A 316 -0.37 35.12 -10.84
N GLY A 317 0.36 34.71 -11.87
CA GLY A 317 1.35 35.54 -12.55
C GLY A 317 2.51 34.71 -13.10
N ALA A 318 2.60 34.62 -14.42
CA ALA A 318 3.65 33.89 -15.14
C ALA A 318 5.07 34.39 -14.78
N VAL A 319 6.00 33.47 -14.49
CA VAL A 319 7.44 33.64 -14.78
C VAL A 319 8.05 32.25 -15.03
N GLY A 320 8.63 32.06 -16.21
CA GLY A 320 9.42 30.88 -16.54
C GLY A 320 10.80 30.92 -15.88
N ALA A 321 11.28 29.77 -15.43
CA ALA A 321 12.67 29.58 -15.05
C ALA A 321 13.21 28.32 -15.71
N ALA A 322 14.09 28.51 -16.70
CA ALA A 322 14.89 27.45 -17.30
C ALA A 322 16.05 27.10 -16.34
N ILE A 323 16.23 25.81 -16.04
CA ILE A 323 17.42 25.33 -15.34
C ILE A 323 18.30 24.58 -16.35
N ALA A 324 19.44 25.18 -16.67
CA ALA A 324 20.51 24.55 -17.44
C ALA A 324 21.36 23.68 -16.50
N VAL A 325 21.41 22.38 -16.75
CA VAL A 325 22.29 21.44 -16.04
C VAL A 325 23.62 21.36 -16.79
N ALA A 326 24.69 21.86 -16.18
CA ALA A 326 26.05 21.66 -16.66
C ALA A 326 26.52 20.24 -16.34
N ALA A 327 26.69 19.41 -17.37
CA ALA A 327 27.26 18.07 -17.24
C ALA A 327 28.77 18.16 -17.02
N ALA A 328 29.25 17.84 -15.81
CA ALA A 328 30.66 17.59 -15.55
C ALA A 328 31.00 16.15 -15.96
N GLY A 329 31.56 15.99 -17.15
CA GLY A 329 32.05 14.71 -17.66
C GLY A 329 33.20 14.16 -16.81
N LYS A 330 33.06 12.92 -16.31
CA LYS A 330 34.19 12.15 -15.77
C LYS A 330 35.02 11.60 -16.93
N LYS A 331 36.23 12.11 -17.09
CA LYS A 331 37.28 11.54 -17.93
C LYS A 331 37.59 10.10 -17.47
N LYS A 332 37.54 9.16 -18.41
CA LYS A 332 38.19 7.84 -18.31
C LYS A 332 39.68 8.03 -17.98
N LYS A 333 40.17 7.33 -16.96
CA LYS A 333 41.60 7.05 -16.79
C LYS A 333 41.85 5.67 -17.36
N GLU A 334 42.65 5.62 -18.42
CA GLU A 334 43.31 4.41 -18.88
C GLU A 334 44.47 4.08 -17.94
N SER A 335 44.56 2.81 -17.55
CA SER A 335 45.80 2.06 -17.34
C SER A 335 45.50 0.58 -17.52
#